data_AF-A0A1G8WSZ7-F1
#
_entry.id   AF-A0A1G8WSZ7-F1
#
_cell.length_a   1.000
_cell.length_b   1.000
_cell.length_c   1.000
_cell.angle_alpha   90.00
_cell.angle_beta   90.00
_cell.angle_gamma   90.00
#
_symmetry.space_group_name_H-M   'P 1'
#
loop_
_entity.id
_entity.type
_entity.pdbx_description
1 polymer ?
#
loop_
_entity_poly.entity_id
_entity_poly.type
_entity_poly.pdbx_seq_one_letter_code
_entity_poly.pdbx_strand_id
1 'polypeptide(L)' 'MAHKDDVTRVLAACEDCGSVYAAREWPDGTIRLIGQQDCSCGASTFVAVDDGGGTDSGASAE' A
#
# COMPACT_ATOMS: atom_id res chain seq x y z
N MET A 1 23.21 6.36 -4.77
CA MET A 1 22.41 5.84 -3.65
C MET A 1 21.05 6.51 -3.72
N ALA A 2 20.01 5.80 -4.16
CA ALA A 2 18.68 6.37 -4.33
C ALA A 2 17.66 5.59 -3.47
N HIS A 3 16.87 6.36 -2.72
CA HIS A 3 15.61 6.00 -2.05
C HIS A 3 15.69 5.16 -0.77
N LYS A 4 16.06 5.83 0.33
CA LYS A 4 15.64 5.48 1.70
C LYS A 4 14.31 6.17 2.00
N ASP A 5 13.28 5.72 1.30
CA ASP A 5 11.93 5.80 1.81
C ASP A 5 11.46 4.35 1.69
N ASP A 6 11.64 3.54 2.74
CA ASP A 6 11.23 2.12 2.83
C ASP A 6 9.68 1.99 2.82
N VAL A 7 9.00 2.82 2.05
CA VAL A 7 7.56 2.89 1.93
C VAL A 7 7.15 2.18 0.65
N THR A 8 6.54 1.02 0.80
CA THR A 8 6.06 0.22 -0.32
C THR A 8 4.71 0.76 -0.78
N ARG A 9 4.53 0.88 -2.09
CA ARG A 9 3.20 1.20 -2.63
C ARG A 9 2.38 -0.08 -2.65
N VAL A 10 1.25 -0.05 -1.97
CA VAL A 10 0.32 -1.18 -1.87
C VAL A 10 -1.07 -0.71 -2.28
N LEU A 11 -1.95 -1.65 -2.59
CA LEU A 11 -3.38 -1.36 -2.67
C LEU A 11 -4.00 -1.55 -1.29
N ALA A 12 -4.97 -0.72 -0.93
CA ALA A 12 -5.74 -0.89 0.29
C ALA A 12 -7.23 -0.89 -0.03
N ALA A 13 -7.94 -1.90 0.48
CA ALA A 13 -9.38 -2.04 0.33
C ALA A 13 -10.10 -1.53 1.58
N CYS A 14 -11.18 -0.79 1.36
CA CYS A 14 -12.11 -0.41 2.42
C CYS A 14 -12.91 -1.64 2.88
N GLU A 15 -12.89 -1.93 4.19
CA GLU A 15 -13.63 -3.08 4.73
C GLU A 15 -15.16 -2.88 4.70
N ASP A 16 -15.64 -1.64 4.70
CA ASP A 16 -17.08 -1.31 4.68
C ASP A 16 -17.71 -1.41 3.29
N CYS A 17 -17.05 -0.88 2.26
CA CYS A 17 -17.63 -0.78 0.91
C CYS A 17 -16.88 -1.60 -0.15
N GLY A 18 -15.72 -2.16 0.18
CA GLY A 18 -14.88 -2.90 -0.76
C GLY A 18 -14.16 -2.04 -1.81
N SER A 19 -14.18 -0.71 -1.69
CA SER A 19 -13.48 0.17 -2.63
C SER A 19 -11.96 0.07 -2.44
N VAL A 20 -11.23 -0.06 -3.55
CA VAL A 20 -9.76 -0.21 -3.56
C VAL A 20 -9.11 1.14 -3.88
N TYR A 21 -8.09 1.48 -3.09
CA TYR A 21 -7.35 2.74 -3.19
C TYR A 21 -5.85 2.49 -3.22
N ALA A 22 -5.11 3.39 -3.86
CA ALA A 22 -3.66 3.39 -3.77
C ALA A 22 -3.22 3.86 -2.38
N ALA A 23 -2.41 3.05 -1.72
CA ALA A 23 -1.89 3.31 -0.40
C ALA A 23 -0.38 3.11 -0.34
N ARG A 24 0.18 3.52 0.78
CA ARG A 24 1.57 3.33 1.14
C ARG A 24 1.59 2.52 2.42
N GLU A 25 2.36 1.44 2.41
CA GLU A 25 2.68 0.67 3.60
C GLU A 25 4.08 1.05 4.06
N TRP A 26 4.18 1.41 5.34
CA TRP A 26 5.43 1.67 6.01
C TRP A 26 5.96 0.38 6.65
N PRO A 27 7.28 0.29 6.94
CA PRO A 27 7.87 -0.94 7.47
C PRO A 27 7.42 -1.26 8.90
N ASP A 28 6.77 -0.32 9.59
CA ASP A 28 6.09 -0.55 10.87
C ASP A 28 4.68 -1.17 10.73
N GLY A 29 4.19 -1.36 9.49
CA GLY A 29 2.86 -1.87 9.19
C GLY A 29 1.77 -0.79 9.13
N THR A 30 2.12 0.48 9.30
CA THR A 30 1.18 1.58 9.05
C THR A 30 0.82 1.63 7.57
N ILE A 31 -0.48 1.73 7.26
CA ILE A 31 -0.99 1.95 5.92
C ILE A 31 -1.61 3.35 5.86
N ARG A 32 -1.27 4.13 4.83
CA ARG A 32 -1.95 5.41 4.53
C ARG A 32 -2.30 5.53 3.07
N LEU A 33 -3.50 6.00 2.79
CA LEU A 33 -3.96 6.30 1.44
C LEU A 33 -3.14 7.43 0.81
N ILE A 34 -2.96 7.34 -0.51
CA ILE A 34 -2.30 8.37 -1.31
C ILE A 34 -3.37 9.29 -1.90
N GLY A 35 -3.30 10.58 -1.62
CA GLY A 35 -4.17 11.60 -2.22
C GLY A 35 -5.50 11.81 -1.50
N GLN A 36 -5.82 11.00 -0.49
CA GLN A 36 -7.00 11.14 0.37
C GLN A 36 -6.72 10.56 1.75
N GLN A 37 -7.57 10.87 2.73
CA GLN A 37 -7.45 10.37 4.11
C GLN A 37 -8.54 9.35 4.45
N ASP A 38 -9.65 9.40 3.72
CA ASP A 38 -10.88 8.69 4.00
C ASP A 38 -11.48 8.10 2.72
N CYS A 39 -12.38 7.13 2.89
CA CYS A 39 -13.12 6.53 1.80
C CYS A 39 -14.30 7.41 1.42
N SER A 40 -14.71 7.38 0.16
CA SER A 40 -15.92 8.09 -0.29
C SER A 40 -17.21 7.64 0.43
N CYS A 41 -17.21 6.46 1.06
CA CYS A 41 -18.33 6.00 1.90
C CYS A 41 -18.32 6.58 3.33
N GLY A 42 -17.24 7.25 3.75
CA GLY A 42 -17.04 7.77 5.10
C GLY A 42 -16.28 6.83 6.05
N ALA A 43 -15.89 5.64 5.61
CA ALA A 43 -15.06 4.74 6.40
C ALA A 43 -13.59 5.17 6.40
N SER A 44 -12.91 4.90 7.51
CA SER A 44 -11.47 5.14 7.70
C SER A 44 -10.68 3.85 7.97
N THR A 45 -11.33 2.70 7.83
CA THR A 45 -10.71 1.38 8.04
C THR A 45 -10.35 0.78 6.68
N PHE A 46 -9.07 0.48 6.53
CA PHE A 46 -8.51 -0.06 5.29
C PHE A 46 -7.57 -1.21 5.60
N VAL A 47 -7.60 -2.22 4.75
CA VAL A 47 -6.72 -3.38 4.81
C VAL A 47 -5.85 -3.42 3.55
N ALA A 48 -4.55 -3.71 3.71
CA ALA A 48 -3.68 -3.91 2.56
C ALA A 48 -4.15 -5.11 1.74
N VAL A 49 -4.26 -4.91 0.43
CA VAL A 49 -4.47 -5.96 -0.55
C VAL A 49 -3.09 -6.30 -1.09
N ASP A 50 -2.57 -7.45 -0.68
CA ASP A 50 -1.33 -7.97 -1.27
C ASP A 50 -1.65 -8.52 -2.66
N ASP A 51 -1.21 -7.79 -3.69
CA ASP A 51 -1.32 -8.25 -5.08
C ASP A 51 -0.16 -9.19 -5.46
N GLY A 52 0.42 -9.97 -4.54
CA GLY A 52 1.44 -10.99 -4.84
C GLY A 52 2.66 -10.54 -5.67
N GLY A 53 2.90 -9.22 -5.76
CA GLY A 53 3.77 -8.60 -6.77
C GLY A 53 5.09 -8.08 -6.24
N GLY A 54 5.42 -8.35 -4.97
CA GLY A 54 6.72 -8.03 -4.37
C GLY A 54 7.82 -9.02 -4.75
N THR A 55 7.97 -9.35 -6.03
CA THR A 55 9.20 -9.94 -6.56
C THR A 55 9.92 -8.86 -7.37
N ASP A 56 10.38 -7.82 -6.68
CA ASP A 56 11.51 -7.08 -7.22
C ASP A 56 12.71 -8.01 -7.12
N SER A 57 12.99 -8.56 -8.28
CA SER A 57 13.99 -9.56 -8.53
C SER A 57 15.35 -9.01 -8.09
N GLY A 58 15.95 -9.66 -7.10
CA GLY A 58 17.39 -9.79 -7.04
C GLY A 58 17.85 -10.51 -8.30
N ALA A 59 17.92 -9.79 -9.43
CA ALA A 59 18.63 -10.21 -10.62
C ALA A 59 20.12 -10.06 -10.30
N SER A 60 20.63 -11.01 -9.52
CA SER A 60 22.03 -11.41 -9.56
C SER A 60 22.34 -11.78 -11.01
N ALA A 61 23.11 -10.95 -11.69
CA ALA A 61 23.87 -11.37 -12.85
C ALA A 61 25.34 -11.04 -12.53
N GLU A 62 26.09 -12.12 -12.40
CA GLU A 62 27.50 -12.21 -12.01
C GLU A 62 28.44 -11.65 -13.09
#